data_AF-A0A022Y792-F1
#
_entry.id   AF-A0A022Y792-F1
#
_cell.length_a   1.000
_cell.length_b   1.000
_cell.length_c   1.000
_cell.angle_alpha   90.00
_cell.angle_beta   90.00
_cell.angle_gamma   90.00
#
_symmetry.space_group_name_H-M   'P 1'
#
loop_
_entity.id
_entity.type
_entity.pdbx_description
1 polymer ?
#
loop_
_entity_poly.entity_id
_entity_poly.type
_entity_poly.pdbx_seq_one_letter_code
_entity_poly.pdbx_strand_id
1 'polypeptide(L)'
;MTFTKPLSPSPPSGSSDKIMPSEISGGYFFWLRLPPGISANRVTRIAAEELSLRIAAGEGSKVTGEGAKPDYDYADADGPLDSFVRICLAYVDEDMLEEGVQRLAQAVEKAKQDTGC
;
A
#
# COMPACT_ATOMS: atom_id res chain seq x y z
N MET A 1 12.70 38.32 15.41
CA MET A 1 13.83 37.50 14.93
C MET A 1 14.56 36.96 16.14
N THR A 2 14.52 35.64 16.35
CA THR A 2 15.61 34.78 16.87
C THR A 2 15.03 33.38 17.05
N PHE A 3 15.30 32.50 16.10
CA PHE A 3 15.04 31.07 16.19
C PHE A 3 16.36 30.41 16.59
N THR A 4 16.49 29.98 17.84
CA THR A 4 17.70 29.30 18.34
C THR A 4 17.60 27.80 18.02
N LYS A 5 18.67 27.24 17.43
CA LYS A 5 18.83 25.86 16.90
C LYS A 5 18.77 24.76 18.01
N PRO A 6 18.61 23.47 17.61
CA PRO A 6 18.01 22.38 18.40
C PRO A 6 18.99 21.63 19.30
N LEU A 7 18.43 20.83 20.21
CA LEU A 7 19.12 19.69 20.82
C LEU A 7 18.32 18.42 20.49
N SER A 8 18.79 17.68 19.49
CA SER A 8 18.39 16.28 19.31
C SER A 8 19.07 15.45 20.39
N PRO A 9 18.34 14.69 21.21
CA PRO A 9 18.97 13.71 22.09
C PRO A 9 19.37 12.48 21.25
N SER A 10 20.62 12.04 21.38
CA SER A 10 21.04 10.72 20.91
C SER A 10 20.58 9.66 21.93
N PRO A 11 19.89 8.58 21.51
CA PRO A 11 19.77 7.39 22.33
C PRO A 11 20.75 6.27 21.86
N PRO A 12 20.98 5.27 22.73
CA PRO A 12 22.18 4.46 22.74
C PRO A 12 22.04 3.13 21.98
N SER A 13 23.21 2.50 21.77
CA SER A 13 23.42 1.11 21.35
C SER A 13 22.52 0.12 22.10
N GLY A 14 21.72 -0.66 21.36
CA GLY A 14 20.91 -1.75 21.91
C GLY A 14 19.79 -2.19 20.96
N SER A 15 20.00 -3.33 20.31
CA SER A 15 19.08 -4.02 19.40
C SER A 15 17.64 -4.11 19.93
N SER A 16 16.74 -3.40 19.26
CA SER A 16 15.37 -3.79 18.90
C SER A 16 14.80 -2.61 18.12
N ASP A 17 14.79 -2.69 16.79
CA ASP A 17 14.24 -1.66 15.90
C ASP A 17 12.73 -1.53 16.10
N LYS A 18 12.34 -0.90 17.20
CA LYS A 18 10.99 -0.41 17.40
C LYS A 18 10.88 0.82 16.50
N ILE A 19 10.35 0.61 15.30
CA ILE A 19 9.95 1.70 14.40
C ILE A 19 8.97 2.56 15.20
N MET A 20 9.47 3.64 15.80
CA MET A 20 8.62 4.64 16.41
C MET A 20 7.99 5.38 15.23
N PRO A 21 6.67 5.27 15.00
CA PRO A 21 6.03 6.07 13.97
C PRO A 21 6.36 7.54 14.30
N SER A 22 6.86 8.28 13.31
CA SER A 22 6.96 9.73 13.42
C SER A 22 5.60 10.26 13.88
N GLU A 23 5.56 11.24 14.78
CA GLU A 23 4.32 11.76 15.39
C GLU A 23 3.26 12.20 14.36
N ILE A 24 3.64 12.32 13.09
CA ILE A 24 2.76 12.49 11.94
C ILE A 24 3.10 11.40 10.90
N SER A 25 2.30 10.33 10.87
CA SER A 25 2.19 9.44 9.70
C SER A 25 0.94 9.85 8.95
N GLY A 26 1.09 10.40 7.74
CA GLY A 26 -0.02 11.01 7.01
C GLY A 26 0.11 10.93 5.50
N GLY A 27 -1.02 11.15 4.83
CA GLY A 27 -1.19 11.03 3.39
C GLY A 27 -2.59 10.52 3.08
N TYR A 28 -2.99 10.58 1.81
CA TYR A 28 -4.32 10.11 1.38
C TYR A 28 -4.34 8.63 0.98
N PHE A 29 -3.16 8.00 0.90
CA PHE A 29 -3.01 6.69 0.29
C PHE A 29 -2.47 5.64 1.25
N PHE A 30 -3.08 4.47 1.19
CA PHE A 30 -2.55 3.24 1.78
C PHE A 30 -2.07 2.32 0.66
N TRP A 31 -0.93 1.70 0.88
CA TRP A 31 -0.41 0.65 0.03
C TRP A 31 -0.52 -0.67 0.76
N LEU A 32 -1.30 -1.60 0.20
CA LEU A 32 -1.53 -2.91 0.78
C LEU A 32 -0.86 -3.96 -0.09
N ARG A 33 0.02 -4.77 0.52
CA ARG A 33 0.57 -5.97 -0.12
C ARG A 33 -0.47 -7.09 -0.08
N LEU A 34 -0.76 -7.68 -1.23
CA LEU A 34 -1.64 -8.83 -1.36
C LEU A 34 -0.92 -10.11 -0.93
N PRO A 35 -1.69 -11.14 -0.53
CA PRO A 35 -1.13 -12.47 -0.31
C PRO A 35 -0.36 -13.00 -1.54
N PRO A 36 0.67 -13.85 -1.34
CA PRO A 36 1.46 -14.40 -2.44
C PRO A 36 0.60 -15.08 -3.51
N GLY A 37 0.98 -14.91 -4.78
CA GLY A 37 0.29 -15.53 -5.92
C GLY A 37 -0.98 -14.80 -6.39
N ILE A 38 -1.37 -13.70 -5.74
CA ILE A 38 -2.53 -12.90 -6.13
C ILE A 38 -2.08 -11.67 -6.92
N SER A 39 -2.65 -11.50 -8.11
CA SER A 39 -2.42 -10.32 -8.96
C SER A 39 -3.33 -9.16 -8.55
N ALA A 40 -2.75 -7.98 -8.36
CA ALA A 40 -3.45 -6.73 -8.08
C ALA A 40 -4.34 -6.32 -9.23
N ASN A 41 -3.89 -6.48 -10.49
CA ASN A 41 -4.74 -6.24 -11.64
C ASN A 41 -6.03 -7.08 -11.59
N ARG A 42 -5.92 -8.37 -11.23
CA ARG A 42 -7.10 -9.24 -11.09
C ARG A 42 -8.02 -8.77 -9.96
N VAL A 43 -7.47 -8.45 -8.78
CA VAL A 43 -8.25 -7.93 -7.65
C VAL A 43 -8.98 -6.64 -8.03
N THR A 44 -8.30 -5.69 -8.67
CA THR A 44 -8.90 -4.42 -9.08
C THR A 44 -10.02 -4.58 -10.10
N ARG A 45 -9.87 -5.53 -11.04
CA ARG A 45 -10.93 -5.87 -12.00
C ARG A 45 -12.17 -6.42 -11.30
N ILE A 46 -12.02 -7.42 -10.43
CA ILE A 46 -13.13 -8.01 -9.66
C ILE A 46 -13.81 -6.95 -8.80
N ALA A 47 -13.02 -6.14 -8.10
CA ALA A 47 -13.53 -5.05 -7.26
C ALA A 47 -14.41 -4.09 -8.07
N ALA A 48 -13.95 -3.67 -9.26
CA ALA A 48 -14.66 -2.72 -10.09
C ALA A 48 -15.90 -3.31 -10.79
N GLU A 49 -15.78 -4.51 -11.35
CA GLU A 49 -16.82 -5.13 -12.19
C GLU A 49 -17.91 -5.83 -11.37
N GLU A 50 -17.55 -6.44 -10.24
CA GLU A 50 -18.47 -7.30 -9.47
C GLU A 50 -18.91 -6.68 -8.15
N LEU A 51 -18.08 -5.84 -7.53
CA LEU A 51 -18.27 -5.38 -6.14
C LEU A 51 -18.46 -3.87 -6.02
N SER A 52 -18.57 -3.16 -7.15
CA SER A 52 -18.75 -1.70 -7.18
C SER A 52 -17.73 -0.95 -6.31
N LEU A 53 -16.48 -1.40 -6.32
CA LEU A 53 -15.36 -0.84 -5.56
C LEU A 53 -14.24 -0.42 -6.51
N ARG A 54 -13.79 0.83 -6.40
CA ARG A 54 -12.64 1.34 -7.17
C ARG A 54 -11.39 1.45 -6.31
N ILE A 55 -10.33 0.78 -6.75
CA ILE A 55 -8.98 0.80 -6.17
C ILE A 55 -7.97 0.79 -7.33
N ALA A 56 -6.73 1.19 -7.07
CA ALA A 56 -5.70 1.19 -8.11
C ALA A 56 -4.74 0.01 -7.95
N ALA A 57 -4.40 -0.65 -9.05
CA ALA A 57 -3.33 -1.64 -9.08
C ALA A 57 -1.97 -0.94 -8.94
N GLY A 58 -1.04 -1.56 -8.20
CA GLY A 58 0.29 -1.00 -7.98
C GLY A 58 1.08 -0.78 -9.26
N GLU A 59 0.90 -1.66 -10.26
CA GLU A 59 1.54 -1.54 -11.58
C GLU A 59 1.22 -0.20 -12.27
N GLY A 60 0.04 0.37 -12.02
CA GLY A 60 -0.34 1.70 -12.55
C GLY A 60 0.49 2.87 -12.00
N SER A 61 1.30 2.63 -10.96
CA SER A 61 2.25 3.62 -10.42
C SER A 61 3.70 3.33 -10.81
N LYS A 62 3.94 2.33 -11.66
CA LYS A 62 5.28 1.96 -12.11
C LYS A 62 5.85 3.03 -13.04
N VAL A 63 7.07 3.46 -12.77
CA VAL A 63 7.82 4.34 -13.66
C VAL A 63 8.36 3.52 -14.83
N THR A 64 8.06 3.95 -16.05
CA THR A 64 8.50 3.30 -17.30
C THR A 64 9.30 4.28 -18.16
N GLY A 65 10.25 3.78 -18.95
CA GLY A 65 10.99 4.59 -19.92
C GLY A 65 12.50 4.36 -19.89
N GLU A 66 13.21 5.03 -20.78
CA GLU A 66 14.68 5.01 -20.79
C GLU A 66 15.22 5.64 -19.51
N GLY A 67 16.01 4.89 -18.74
CA GLY A 67 16.51 5.31 -17.44
C GLY A 67 15.65 4.89 -16.24
N ALA A 68 14.50 4.26 -16.45
CA ALA A 68 13.75 3.60 -15.37
C ALA A 68 14.56 2.40 -14.87
N LYS A 69 15.34 2.62 -13.81
CA LYS A 69 16.04 1.56 -13.08
C LYS A 69 15.25 1.24 -11.82
N PRO A 70 14.96 -0.03 -11.54
CA PRO A 70 14.44 -0.41 -10.25
C PRO A 70 15.49 -0.13 -9.17
N ASP A 71 15.28 0.95 -8.41
CA ASP A 71 16.07 1.29 -7.22
C ASP A 71 15.39 0.65 -6.00
N TYR A 72 15.32 -0.69 -6.00
CA TYR A 72 14.71 -1.45 -4.91
C TYR A 72 15.80 -1.82 -3.90
N ASP A 73 16.22 -0.86 -3.07
CA ASP A 73 17.06 -1.14 -1.88
C ASP A 73 16.20 -1.33 -0.61
N TYR A 74 14.90 -1.56 -0.79
CA TYR A 74 13.98 -1.94 0.29
C TYR A 74 13.87 -3.47 0.32
N ALA A 75 14.69 -4.10 1.14
CA ALA A 75 14.82 -5.56 1.30
C ALA A 75 13.50 -6.31 1.67
N ASP A 76 12.42 -5.61 1.99
CA ASP A 76 11.10 -6.20 2.27
C ASP A 76 10.07 -5.99 1.14
N ALA A 77 10.42 -5.20 0.12
CA ALA A 77 9.58 -4.83 -1.02
C ALA A 77 9.94 -5.60 -2.31
N ASP A 78 10.68 -6.71 -2.22
CA ASP A 78 11.14 -7.57 -3.33
C ASP A 78 10.02 -8.23 -4.18
N GLY A 79 8.77 -7.80 -4.04
CA GLY A 79 7.65 -8.26 -4.85
C GLY A 79 7.37 -7.33 -6.05
N PRO A 80 6.89 -7.85 -7.19
CA PRO A 80 6.42 -7.00 -8.28
C PRO A 80 5.33 -6.05 -7.79
N LEU A 81 5.21 -4.84 -8.37
CA LEU A 81 4.15 -3.88 -8.02
C LEU A 81 2.73 -4.45 -8.23
N ASP A 82 2.59 -5.49 -9.07
CA ASP A 82 1.36 -6.28 -9.19
C ASP A 82 0.99 -7.05 -7.91
N SER A 83 1.85 -7.11 -6.88
CA SER A 83 1.50 -7.63 -5.55
C SER A 83 0.89 -6.57 -4.64
N PHE A 84 0.68 -5.34 -5.11
CA PHE A 84 0.19 -4.24 -4.29
C PHE A 84 -1.05 -3.57 -4.89
N VAL A 85 -1.94 -3.12 -4.00
CA VAL A 85 -3.03 -2.21 -4.34
C VAL A 85 -2.86 -0.89 -3.59
N ARG A 86 -3.25 0.21 -4.23
CA ARG A 86 -3.25 1.55 -3.65
C ARG A 86 -4.69 2.00 -3.40
N ILE A 87 -4.98 2.37 -2.15
CA ILE A 87 -6.30 2.78 -1.65
C ILE A 87 -6.26 4.27 -1.34
N CYS A 88 -7.28 5.04 -1.72
CA CYS A 88 -7.38 6.48 -1.46
C CYS A 88 -8.58 6.78 -0.56
N LEU A 89 -8.36 7.52 0.54
CA LEU A 89 -9.41 7.84 1.52
C LEU A 89 -9.86 9.31 1.52
N ALA A 90 -9.32 10.15 0.63
CA ALA A 90 -9.45 11.61 0.71
C ALA A 90 -10.89 12.16 0.67
N TYR A 91 -11.88 11.38 0.21
CA TYR A 91 -13.26 11.81 0.01
C TYR A 91 -14.27 10.67 0.24
N VAL A 92 -13.98 9.80 1.21
CA VAL A 92 -14.82 8.64 1.56
C VAL A 92 -15.38 8.86 2.95
N ASP A 93 -16.70 8.79 3.10
CA ASP A 93 -17.36 8.82 4.41
C ASP A 93 -17.00 7.58 5.23
N GLU A 94 -17.06 7.67 6.56
CA GLU A 94 -16.57 6.60 7.45
C GLU A 94 -17.31 5.26 7.28
N ASP A 95 -18.62 5.31 7.05
CA ASP A 95 -19.47 4.15 6.74
C ASP A 95 -19.09 3.49 5.40
N MET A 96 -18.75 4.31 4.40
CA MET A 96 -18.28 3.84 3.09
C MET A 96 -16.88 3.21 3.17
N LEU A 97 -16.07 3.59 4.16
CA LEU A 97 -14.75 3.00 4.39
C LEU A 97 -14.86 1.55 4.86
N GLU A 98 -15.69 1.28 5.86
CA GLU A 98 -15.88 -0.08 6.39
C GLU A 98 -16.39 -1.01 5.28
N GLU A 99 -17.43 -0.58 4.56
CA GLU A 99 -17.96 -1.32 3.43
C GLU A 99 -16.92 -1.54 2.33
N GLY A 100 -16.12 -0.51 2.01
CA GLY A 100 -15.06 -0.60 1.01
C GLY A 100 -14.00 -1.65 1.37
N VAL A 101 -13.61 -1.73 2.65
CA VAL A 101 -12.66 -2.74 3.14
C VAL A 101 -13.25 -4.14 3.08
N GLN A 102 -14.53 -4.32 3.44
CA GLN A 102 -15.22 -5.62 3.34
C GLN A 102 -15.30 -6.10 1.88
N ARG A 103 -15.66 -5.21 0.95
CA ARG A 103 -15.68 -5.48 -0.49
C ARG A 103 -14.28 -5.79 -1.04
N LEU A 104 -13.24 -5.11 -0.56
CA LEU A 104 -11.85 -5.43 -0.93
C LEU A 104 -11.47 -6.84 -0.47
N ALA A 105 -11.82 -7.22 0.77
CA ALA A 105 -11.57 -8.57 1.27
C ALA A 105 -12.27 -9.63 0.38
N GLN A 106 -13.53 -9.40 0.00
CA GLN A 106 -14.25 -10.29 -0.91
C GLN A 106 -13.59 -10.36 -2.30
N ALA A 107 -13.10 -9.24 -2.83
CA ALA A 107 -12.36 -9.23 -4.10
C ALA A 107 -11.10 -10.09 -4.03
N VAL A 108 -10.36 -10.01 -2.92
CA VAL A 108 -9.15 -10.81 -2.67
C VAL A 108 -9.49 -12.30 -2.54
N GLU A 109 -10.56 -12.67 -1.84
CA GLU A 109 -10.98 -14.07 -1.73
C GLU A 109 -11.42 -14.66 -3.07
N LYS A 110 -12.21 -13.93 -3.86
CA LYS A 110 -12.51 -14.30 -5.25
C LYS A 110 -11.23 -14.37 -6.11
N ALA A 111 -10.26 -13.52 -5.80
CA ALA A 111 -8.97 -13.53 -6.47
C ALA A 111 -8.14 -14.80 -6.18
N LYS A 112 -8.34 -15.44 -5.02
CA LYS A 112 -7.67 -16.69 -4.60
C LYS A 112 -8.29 -17.95 -5.21
N GLN A 113 -9.62 -18.01 -5.30
CA GLN A 113 -10.34 -19.24 -5.66
C GLN A 113 -10.10 -19.70 -7.11
N ASP A 114 -9.67 -18.79 -7.98
CA ASP A 114 -9.44 -19.03 -9.40
C ASP A 114 -7.97 -19.37 -9.74
N THR A 115 -7.10 -19.42 -8.73
CA THR A 115 -5.69 -19.83 -8.90
C THR A 115 -5.51 -21.35 -8.83
N GLY A 116 -6.60 -22.11 -8.66
CA GLY A 116 -6.62 -23.57 -8.58
C GLY A 116 -6.92 -24.25 -9.90
N CYS A 117 -6.09 -24.03 -10.93
CA CYS A 117 -6.14 -24.76 -12.19
C CYS A 117 -4.76 -25.26 -12.61
#